data_AF-A0A9E3DKE5-F1
#
_entry.id   AF-A0A9E3DKE5-F1
#
_cell.length_a   1.000
_cell.length_b   1.000
_cell.length_c   1.000
_cell.angle_alpha   90.00
_cell.angle_beta   90.00
_cell.angle_gamma   90.00
#
_symmetry.space_group_name_H-M   'P 1'
#
loop_
_entity.id
_entity.type
_entity.pdbx_description
1 polymer ?
#
loop_
_entity_poly.entity_id
_entity_poly.type
_entity_poly.pdbx_seq_one_letter_code
_entity_poly.pdbx_strand_id
1 'polypeptide(L)'
;MSWRARLIRPLLLCGAVVLATACTRVVDGAAVAGSGADRRVVQGVNVDTVLLDQSRMRAITGAGEHLTIIPSMDGTAPVDIDALADTAPRECRFIYAETATFGADIEQFHKTSFQDPPDGALISEGAAAYRDTDTARRAFNALVATVGNCAGGSAGQMYVGDWNADATTLHLRPGGCGRDYRILSVAMLEVTFCGFAQSVSDIVMTNIAANIPG
;
A
#
# COMPACT_ATOMS: atom_id res chain seq x y z
N MET A 1 4.30 34.94 75.43
CA MET A 1 4.47 33.65 74.73
C MET A 1 3.13 33.20 74.18
N SER A 2 2.89 33.32 72.88
CA SER A 2 1.76 32.67 72.22
C SER A 2 2.21 32.07 70.89
N TRP A 3 2.41 30.76 70.96
CA TRP A 3 2.90 29.78 69.99
C TRP A 3 2.28 29.84 68.58
N ARG A 4 1.14 30.52 68.41
CA ARG A 4 0.33 30.45 67.19
C ARG A 4 0.91 31.17 65.96
N ALA A 5 1.87 32.09 66.12
CA ALA A 5 2.40 32.87 64.99
C ALA A 5 3.58 32.21 64.24
N ARG A 6 4.19 31.14 64.76
CA ARG A 6 5.37 30.50 64.12
C ARG A 6 5.05 29.39 63.12
N LEU A 7 3.79 28.96 63.02
CA LEU A 7 3.38 27.82 62.18
C LEU A 7 2.75 28.22 60.83
N ILE A 8 2.52 29.51 60.57
CA ILE A 8 1.83 29.95 59.34
C ILE A 8 2.81 30.14 58.17
N ARG A 9 4.08 30.45 58.44
CA ARG A 9 5.11 30.69 57.41
C ARG A 9 5.52 29.45 56.58
N PRO A 10 5.68 28.23 57.15
CA PRO A 10 6.08 27.08 56.34
C PRO A 10 4.92 26.49 55.53
N LEU A 11 3.67 26.66 55.96
CA LEU A 11 2.49 26.12 55.26
C LEU A 11 2.18 26.86 53.94
N LEU A 12 2.49 28.16 53.85
CA LEU A 12 2.29 28.94 52.62
C LEU A 12 3.36 28.67 51.55
N LEU A 13 4.56 28.24 51.94
CA LEU A 13 5.65 27.92 50.99
C LEU A 13 5.50 26.54 50.34
N CYS A 14 4.86 25.56 51.01
CA CYS A 14 4.57 24.26 50.40
C CYS A 14 3.40 24.30 49.41
N GLY A 15 2.48 25.26 49.51
CA GLY A 15 1.33 25.38 48.60
C GLY A 15 1.69 25.88 47.20
N ALA A 16 2.72 26.72 47.06
CA ALA A 16 3.11 27.29 45.77
C ALA A 16 3.89 26.31 44.87
N VAL A 17 4.58 25.32 45.45
CA VAL A 17 5.38 24.35 44.68
C VAL A 17 4.49 23.27 44.04
N VAL A 18 3.36 22.92 44.66
CA VAL A 18 2.48 21.85 44.14
C VAL A 18 1.62 22.30 42.95
N LEU A 19 1.40 23.61 42.75
CA LEU A 19 0.60 24.13 41.64
C LEU A 19 1.39 24.35 40.33
N ALA A 20 2.72 24.29 40.37
CA ALA A 20 3.56 24.50 39.18
C ALA A 20 3.78 23.21 38.35
N THR A 21 3.46 22.03 38.87
CA THR A 21 3.72 20.75 38.19
C THR A 21 2.52 20.19 37.42
N ALA A 22 1.39 20.90 37.36
CA ALA A 22 0.14 20.38 36.79
C ALA A 22 -0.12 20.74 35.31
N CYS A 23 0.65 21.65 34.69
CA CYS A 23 0.33 22.17 33.35
C CYS A 23 1.23 21.68 32.21
N THR A 24 2.16 20.75 32.45
CA THR A 24 2.98 20.18 31.38
C THR A 24 2.91 18.66 31.41
N ARG A 25 1.72 18.11 31.16
CA ARG A 25 1.66 16.77 30.57
C ARG A 25 2.11 16.92 29.13
N VAL A 26 3.40 16.72 28.88
CA VAL A 26 3.88 16.40 27.54
C VAL A 26 3.26 15.06 27.23
N VAL A 27 2.17 15.08 26.47
CA VAL A 27 1.70 13.87 25.81
C VAL A 27 2.74 13.64 24.73
N ASP A 28 3.51 12.56 24.85
CA ASP A 28 4.32 12.04 23.75
C ASP A 28 3.36 11.53 22.66
N GLY A 29 2.76 12.49 21.95
CA GLY A 29 2.08 12.27 20.70
C GLY A 29 3.10 12.52 19.62
N ALA A 30 3.55 11.48 18.93
CA ALA A 30 4.21 11.67 17.65
C ALA A 30 3.24 12.47 16.77
N ALA A 31 3.68 13.64 16.29
CA ALA A 31 2.92 14.39 15.30
C ALA A 31 2.77 13.50 14.07
N VAL A 32 1.57 12.96 13.87
CA VAL A 32 1.24 12.23 12.65
C VAL A 32 1.16 13.29 11.56
N ALA A 33 1.93 13.12 10.48
CA ALA A 33 1.86 14.02 9.34
C ALA A 33 0.41 14.12 8.86
N GLY A 34 -0.08 15.35 8.62
CA GLY A 34 -1.41 15.57 8.10
C GLY A 34 -1.57 14.85 6.76
N SER A 35 -2.74 14.26 6.53
CA SER A 35 -3.13 13.69 5.23
C SER A 35 -3.01 14.79 4.15
N GLY A 36 -1.94 14.74 3.35
CA GLY A 36 -1.64 15.74 2.33
C GLY A 36 -0.39 16.60 2.56
N ALA A 37 0.41 16.36 3.60
CA ALA A 37 1.79 16.84 3.58
C ALA A 37 2.52 16.19 2.39
N ASP A 38 3.16 16.99 1.53
CA ASP A 38 3.86 16.53 0.31
C ASP A 38 4.48 15.14 0.53
N ARG A 39 3.85 14.13 -0.08
CA ARG A 39 4.27 12.75 0.08
C ARG A 39 5.71 12.64 -0.35
N ARG A 40 6.56 12.16 0.56
CA ARG A 40 8.02 12.22 0.44
C ARG A 40 8.51 11.40 -0.74
N VAL A 41 8.84 12.05 -1.85
CA VAL A 41 9.52 11.42 -3.01
C VAL A 41 10.68 10.52 -2.53
N VAL A 42 10.65 9.25 -2.93
CA VAL A 42 11.64 8.24 -2.52
C VAL A 42 12.62 8.03 -3.66
N GLN A 43 13.86 8.52 -3.51
CA GLN A 43 14.89 8.41 -4.54
C GLN A 43 14.42 8.88 -5.95
N GLY A 44 13.65 9.97 -6.00
CA GLY A 44 13.07 10.50 -7.24
C GLY A 44 11.71 9.91 -7.62
N VAL A 45 11.29 8.79 -7.03
CA VAL A 45 9.97 8.18 -7.29
C VAL A 45 8.88 8.85 -6.46
N ASN A 46 7.87 9.38 -7.13
CA ASN A 46 6.59 9.76 -6.53
C ASN A 46 5.49 8.82 -7.04
N VAL A 47 4.95 7.98 -6.17
CA VAL A 47 3.96 6.97 -6.57
C VAL A 47 2.62 7.60 -6.99
N ASP A 48 2.28 8.79 -6.51
CA ASP A 48 1.04 9.49 -6.90
C ASP A 48 1.06 9.96 -8.37
N THR A 49 2.25 10.14 -8.94
CA THR A 49 2.44 10.59 -10.33
C THR A 49 2.86 9.47 -11.27
N VAL A 50 3.12 8.28 -10.73
CA VAL A 50 3.49 7.10 -11.53
C VAL A 50 2.25 6.44 -12.11
N LEU A 51 1.16 6.39 -11.35
CA LEU A 51 -0.11 5.82 -11.79
C LEU A 51 -0.78 6.67 -12.86
N LEU A 52 -1.64 6.04 -13.66
CA LEU A 52 -2.33 6.69 -14.76
C LEU A 52 -3.61 7.37 -14.26
N ASP A 53 -3.90 8.55 -14.81
CA ASP A 53 -5.20 9.15 -14.56
C ASP A 53 -6.32 8.36 -15.28
N GLN A 54 -7.56 8.60 -14.84
CA GLN A 54 -8.74 7.94 -15.42
C GLN A 54 -8.85 8.17 -16.93
N SER A 55 -8.46 9.34 -17.45
CA SER A 55 -8.55 9.63 -18.88
C SER A 55 -7.62 8.73 -19.69
N ARG A 56 -6.41 8.48 -19.17
CA ARG A 56 -5.44 7.57 -19.78
C ARG A 56 -5.90 6.11 -19.67
N MET A 57 -6.42 5.71 -18.52
CA MET A 57 -6.97 4.37 -18.32
C MET A 57 -8.15 4.08 -19.27
N ARG A 58 -9.04 5.06 -19.49
CA ARG A 58 -10.13 4.98 -20.48
C ARG A 58 -9.62 4.78 -21.90
N ALA A 59 -8.57 5.51 -22.28
CA ALA A 59 -7.96 5.38 -23.60
C ALA A 59 -7.32 4.00 -23.82
N ILE A 60 -6.70 3.41 -22.78
CA ILE A 60 -6.06 2.10 -22.86
C ILE A 60 -7.09 0.97 -22.88
N THR A 61 -8.11 1.04 -22.02
CA THR A 61 -9.14 0.00 -21.91
C THR A 61 -10.15 0.01 -23.06
N GLY A 62 -10.37 1.17 -23.70
CA GLY A 62 -11.42 1.35 -24.71
C GLY A 62 -12.84 1.48 -24.14
N ALA A 63 -12.97 1.50 -22.81
CA ALA A 63 -14.23 1.53 -22.06
C ALA A 63 -14.94 2.89 -22.07
N GLY A 64 -14.23 3.97 -22.41
CA GLY A 64 -14.79 5.32 -22.44
C GLY A 64 -15.35 5.75 -21.08
N GLU A 65 -16.47 6.46 -21.05
CA GLU A 65 -17.06 7.00 -19.80
C GLU A 65 -17.52 5.92 -18.81
N HIS A 66 -17.64 4.67 -19.23
CA HIS A 66 -18.05 3.57 -18.35
C HIS A 66 -16.93 3.11 -17.41
N LEU A 67 -15.66 3.37 -17.76
CA LEU A 67 -14.56 3.14 -16.83
C LEU A 67 -14.57 4.23 -15.75
N THR A 68 -14.84 3.80 -14.53
CA THR A 68 -14.94 4.66 -13.35
C THR A 68 -14.00 4.16 -12.26
N ILE A 69 -13.41 5.08 -11.50
CA ILE A 69 -12.65 4.73 -10.29
C ILE A 69 -13.64 4.20 -9.26
N ILE A 70 -13.26 3.13 -8.56
CA ILE A 70 -13.98 2.63 -7.39
C ILE A 70 -13.53 3.47 -6.19
N PRO A 71 -14.35 4.40 -5.66
CA PRO A 71 -13.86 5.41 -4.72
C PRO A 71 -13.27 4.85 -3.43
N SER A 72 -13.73 3.68 -2.99
CA SER A 72 -13.22 2.97 -1.81
C SER A 72 -11.90 2.22 -2.05
N MET A 73 -11.40 2.19 -3.28
CA MET A 73 -10.20 1.46 -3.71
C MET A 73 -9.19 2.37 -4.43
N ASP A 74 -9.23 3.66 -4.12
CA ASP A 74 -8.16 4.63 -4.35
C ASP A 74 -7.49 4.90 -3.00
N GLY A 75 -6.35 4.25 -2.77
CA GLY A 75 -5.74 4.12 -1.45
C GLY A 75 -4.26 4.46 -1.44
N THR A 76 -3.82 5.19 -0.42
CA THR A 76 -2.41 5.61 -0.23
C THR A 76 -1.66 4.77 0.81
N ALA A 77 -2.29 3.72 1.31
CA ALA A 77 -1.70 2.72 2.20
C ALA A 77 -2.16 1.33 1.77
N PRO A 78 -1.32 0.29 1.97
CA PRO A 78 -1.73 -1.10 1.73
C PRO A 78 -2.92 -1.46 2.61
N VAL A 79 -3.90 -2.13 2.03
CA VAL A 79 -5.10 -2.62 2.71
C VAL A 79 -5.15 -4.14 2.64
N ASP A 80 -5.37 -4.77 3.79
CA ASP A 80 -5.71 -6.18 3.86
C ASP A 80 -7.22 -6.33 3.98
N ILE A 81 -7.80 -7.21 3.17
CA ILE A 81 -9.21 -7.57 3.26
C ILE A 81 -9.30 -8.82 4.14
N ASP A 82 -9.20 -8.61 5.46
CA ASP A 82 -9.11 -9.70 6.46
C ASP A 82 -10.20 -10.76 6.28
N ALA A 83 -11.45 -10.33 6.03
CA ALA A 83 -12.58 -11.21 5.83
C ALA A 83 -12.41 -12.17 4.64
N LEU A 84 -11.66 -11.79 3.60
CA LEU A 84 -11.33 -12.66 2.47
C LEU A 84 -10.03 -13.42 2.72
N ALA A 85 -9.01 -12.77 3.28
CA ALA A 85 -7.73 -13.39 3.60
C ALA A 85 -7.88 -14.59 4.55
N ASP A 86 -8.80 -14.52 5.51
CA ASP A 86 -9.05 -15.62 6.45
C ASP A 86 -9.72 -16.84 5.82
N THR A 87 -10.32 -16.70 4.63
CA THR A 87 -10.91 -17.80 3.86
C THR A 87 -9.89 -18.50 2.95
N ALA A 88 -8.74 -17.88 2.71
CA ALA A 88 -7.68 -18.44 1.88
C ALA A 88 -6.68 -19.26 2.73
N PRO A 89 -6.08 -20.32 2.17
CA PRO A 89 -4.91 -20.97 2.76
C PRO A 89 -3.82 -19.94 3.06
N ARG A 90 -3.07 -20.15 4.13
CA ARG A 90 -2.11 -19.16 4.67
C ARG A 90 -1.14 -18.67 3.59
N GLU A 91 -0.64 -19.59 2.78
CA GLU A 91 0.28 -19.35 1.68
C GLU A 91 -0.31 -18.51 0.54
N CYS A 92 -1.64 -18.52 0.37
CA CYS A 92 -2.35 -17.81 -0.70
C CYS A 92 -2.98 -16.47 -0.26
N ARG A 93 -2.81 -16.08 1.01
CA ARG A 93 -3.44 -14.86 1.57
C ARG A 93 -3.02 -13.57 0.88
N PHE A 94 -1.85 -13.55 0.24
CA PHE A 94 -1.36 -12.39 -0.51
C PHE A 94 -2.33 -11.91 -1.61
N ILE A 95 -3.27 -12.75 -2.06
CA ILE A 95 -4.32 -12.35 -3.00
C ILE A 95 -5.23 -11.26 -2.40
N TYR A 96 -5.45 -11.28 -1.08
CA TYR A 96 -6.34 -10.37 -0.36
C TYR A 96 -5.63 -9.49 0.65
N ALA A 97 -4.33 -9.71 0.87
CA ALA A 97 -3.51 -8.96 1.82
C ALA A 97 -2.38 -8.23 1.08
N GLU A 98 -2.54 -6.92 0.91
CA GLU A 98 -1.52 -6.08 0.29
C GLU A 98 -0.27 -5.99 1.16
N THR A 99 -0.38 -6.07 2.48
CA THR A 99 0.80 -6.13 3.36
C THR A 99 1.62 -7.40 3.14
N ALA A 100 0.97 -8.51 2.78
CA ALA A 100 1.66 -9.74 2.39
C ALA A 100 2.23 -9.68 0.96
N THR A 101 1.69 -8.80 0.11
CA THR A 101 2.17 -8.60 -1.26
C THR A 101 3.40 -7.68 -1.31
N PHE A 102 3.30 -6.51 -0.66
CA PHE A 102 4.31 -5.45 -0.72
C PHE A 102 5.25 -5.42 0.49
N GLY A 103 4.91 -6.15 1.56
CA GLY A 103 5.72 -6.20 2.78
C GLY A 103 5.57 -4.95 3.67
N ALA A 104 6.34 -4.91 4.75
CA ALA A 104 6.25 -3.86 5.77
C ALA A 104 7.21 -2.68 5.54
N ASP A 105 8.21 -2.83 4.67
CA ASP A 105 9.29 -1.84 4.45
C ASP A 105 8.93 -0.76 3.41
N ILE A 106 7.64 -0.51 3.21
CA ILE A 106 7.14 0.46 2.23
C ILE A 106 7.28 1.87 2.78
N GLU A 107 7.91 2.76 2.02
CA GLU A 107 8.01 4.19 2.33
C GLU A 107 6.82 4.97 1.77
N GLN A 108 6.29 4.52 0.64
CA GLN A 108 5.14 5.11 -0.04
C GLN A 108 4.33 4.07 -0.79
N PHE A 109 3.00 4.21 -0.79
CA PHE A 109 2.08 3.35 -1.53
C PHE A 109 0.99 4.16 -2.22
N HIS A 110 0.60 3.79 -3.43
CA HIS A 110 -0.64 4.26 -4.04
C HIS A 110 -1.20 3.14 -4.90
N LYS A 111 -2.51 2.91 -4.81
CA LYS A 111 -3.22 2.00 -5.68
C LYS A 111 -4.60 2.54 -6.00
N THR A 112 -4.96 2.45 -7.27
CA THR A 112 -6.26 2.88 -7.79
C THR A 112 -6.91 1.71 -8.51
N SER A 113 -8.19 1.48 -8.25
CA SER A 113 -8.98 0.46 -8.95
C SER A 113 -10.09 1.10 -9.77
N PHE A 114 -10.32 0.52 -10.94
CA PHE A 114 -11.31 0.94 -11.93
C PHE A 114 -12.24 -0.22 -12.26
N GLN A 115 -13.48 0.10 -12.65
CA GLN A 115 -14.48 -0.87 -13.09
C GLN A 115 -15.16 -0.44 -14.38
N ASP A 116 -15.54 -1.41 -15.23
CA ASP A 116 -16.25 -1.21 -16.49
C ASP A 116 -17.21 -2.37 -16.86
N PRO A 117 -18.53 -2.13 -16.92
CA PRO A 117 -19.25 -1.17 -16.08
C PRO A 117 -19.12 -1.58 -14.59
N PRO A 118 -19.78 -0.90 -13.64
CA PRO A 118 -19.89 -1.43 -12.27
C PRO A 118 -20.28 -2.92 -12.26
N ASP A 119 -19.61 -3.72 -11.44
CA ASP A 119 -19.76 -5.18 -11.32
C ASP A 119 -19.43 -6.02 -12.58
N GLY A 120 -18.78 -5.41 -13.58
CA GLY A 120 -18.39 -6.06 -14.85
C GLY A 120 -16.93 -6.52 -14.89
N ALA A 121 -16.06 -5.69 -15.46
CA ALA A 121 -14.62 -5.87 -15.47
C ALA A 121 -13.95 -4.97 -14.44
N LEU A 122 -12.77 -5.36 -13.98
CA LEU A 122 -11.98 -4.62 -12.99
C LEU A 122 -10.52 -4.53 -13.45
N ILE A 123 -9.90 -3.36 -13.27
CA ILE A 123 -8.46 -3.19 -13.42
C ILE A 123 -7.94 -2.27 -12.31
N SER A 124 -6.86 -2.68 -11.66
CA SER A 124 -6.18 -1.91 -10.63
C SER A 124 -4.74 -1.71 -11.03
N GLU A 125 -4.20 -0.54 -10.74
CA GLU A 125 -2.78 -0.24 -10.82
C GLU A 125 -2.28 0.18 -9.44
N GLY A 126 -1.09 -0.28 -9.06
CA GLY A 126 -0.50 0.00 -7.77
C GLY A 126 1.00 0.22 -7.86
N ALA A 127 1.53 1.05 -6.97
CA ALA A 127 2.94 1.33 -6.85
C ALA A 127 3.33 1.44 -5.37
N ALA A 128 4.33 0.66 -4.97
CA ALA A 128 5.03 0.77 -3.69
C ALA A 128 6.46 1.23 -3.94
N ALA A 129 6.91 2.26 -3.22
CA ALA A 129 8.31 2.69 -3.21
C ALA A 129 8.97 2.32 -1.88
N TYR A 130 10.24 1.91 -1.97
CA TYR A 130 11.07 1.44 -0.87
C TYR A 130 12.28 2.33 -0.71
N ARG A 131 12.89 2.36 0.49
CA ARG A 131 14.06 3.21 0.78
C ARG A 131 15.24 3.07 -0.20
N ASP A 132 15.45 1.88 -0.74
CA ASP A 132 16.56 1.51 -1.62
C ASP A 132 16.20 0.30 -2.51
N THR A 133 17.01 0.09 -3.54
CA THR A 133 16.81 -0.95 -4.56
C THR A 133 16.91 -2.37 -3.98
N ASP A 134 17.76 -2.56 -2.98
CA ASP A 134 17.92 -3.85 -2.30
C ASP A 134 16.67 -4.20 -1.49
N THR A 135 16.03 -3.22 -0.86
CA THR A 135 14.78 -3.39 -0.13
C THR A 135 13.64 -3.72 -1.08
N ALA A 136 13.52 -2.99 -2.20
CA ALA A 136 12.53 -3.30 -3.24
C ALA A 136 12.71 -4.71 -3.80
N ARG A 137 13.96 -5.13 -4.08
CA ARG A 137 14.27 -6.47 -4.57
C ARG A 137 14.00 -7.56 -3.53
N ARG A 138 14.27 -7.32 -2.26
CA ARG A 138 13.92 -8.28 -1.18
C ARG A 138 12.42 -8.46 -1.06
N ALA A 139 11.64 -7.37 -1.09
CA ALA A 139 10.18 -7.44 -1.09
C ALA A 139 9.65 -8.25 -2.29
N PHE A 140 10.19 -7.99 -3.49
CA PHE A 140 9.82 -8.73 -4.69
C PHE A 140 10.14 -10.22 -4.61
N ASN A 141 11.35 -10.58 -4.17
CA ASN A 141 11.73 -11.98 -4.01
C ASN A 141 10.88 -12.68 -2.94
N ALA A 142 10.48 -11.98 -1.88
CA ALA A 142 9.55 -12.50 -0.88
C ALA A 142 8.16 -12.76 -1.47
N LEU A 143 7.66 -11.87 -2.32
CA LEU A 143 6.43 -12.07 -3.07
C LEU A 143 6.53 -13.28 -4.00
N VAL A 144 7.59 -13.38 -4.82
CA VAL A 144 7.82 -14.54 -5.72
C VAL A 144 7.84 -15.86 -4.93
N ALA A 145 8.53 -15.89 -3.78
CA ALA A 145 8.54 -17.07 -2.92
C ALA A 145 7.14 -17.40 -2.35
N THR A 146 6.36 -16.37 -1.96
CA THR A 146 4.99 -16.52 -1.48
C THR A 146 4.08 -17.10 -2.56
N VAL A 147 4.17 -16.59 -3.79
CA VAL A 147 3.45 -17.12 -4.96
C VAL A 147 3.83 -18.58 -5.21
N GLY A 148 5.12 -18.91 -5.23
CA GLY A 148 5.58 -20.29 -5.42
C GLY A 148 5.06 -21.25 -4.35
N ASN A 149 5.01 -20.81 -3.09
CA ASN A 149 4.44 -21.62 -1.99
C ASN A 149 2.94 -21.85 -2.18
N CYS A 150 2.17 -20.82 -2.53
CA CYS A 150 0.75 -20.97 -2.83
C CYS A 150 0.51 -21.89 -4.03
N ALA A 151 1.28 -21.68 -5.11
CA ALA A 151 1.18 -22.46 -6.34
C ALA A 151 1.47 -23.95 -6.13
N GLY A 152 2.40 -24.29 -5.23
CA GLY A 152 2.73 -25.67 -4.88
C GLY A 152 1.70 -26.36 -3.96
N GLY A 153 0.75 -25.61 -3.40
CA GLY A 153 -0.32 -26.13 -2.54
C GLY A 153 -1.55 -26.62 -3.33
N SER A 154 -2.47 -27.30 -2.65
CA SER A 154 -3.70 -27.82 -3.26
C SER A 154 -4.64 -26.74 -3.80
N ALA A 155 -4.50 -25.50 -3.33
CA ALA A 155 -5.29 -24.36 -3.79
C ALA A 155 -4.57 -23.49 -4.85
N GLY A 156 -3.35 -23.86 -5.25
CA GLY A 156 -2.51 -23.06 -6.15
C GLY A 156 -3.18 -22.74 -7.48
N GLN A 157 -3.87 -23.71 -8.08
CA GLN A 157 -4.58 -23.49 -9.35
C GLN A 157 -5.67 -22.40 -9.24
N MET A 158 -6.34 -22.30 -8.09
CA MET A 158 -7.43 -21.34 -7.87
C MET A 158 -6.90 -19.93 -7.63
N TYR A 159 -5.85 -19.79 -6.83
CA TYR A 159 -5.35 -18.48 -6.38
C TYR A 159 -4.19 -17.91 -7.21
N VAL A 160 -3.40 -18.78 -7.85
CA VAL A 160 -2.23 -18.39 -8.66
C VAL A 160 -2.47 -18.70 -10.14
N GLY A 161 -3.04 -19.87 -10.44
CA GLY A 161 -3.19 -20.35 -11.81
C GLY A 161 -1.84 -20.51 -12.51
N ASP A 162 -1.78 -20.20 -13.81
CA ASP A 162 -0.51 -20.15 -14.52
C ASP A 162 0.33 -18.97 -14.01
N TRP A 163 1.61 -19.21 -13.73
CA TRP A 163 2.49 -18.16 -13.26
C TRP A 163 3.91 -18.32 -13.79
N ASN A 164 4.62 -17.20 -13.89
CA ASN A 164 6.06 -17.18 -14.11
C ASN A 164 6.67 -16.05 -13.29
N ALA A 165 7.98 -16.14 -13.06
CA ALA A 165 8.76 -15.03 -12.54
C ALA A 165 10.14 -15.01 -13.18
N ASP A 166 10.69 -13.81 -13.35
CA ASP A 166 12.10 -13.57 -13.61
C ASP A 166 12.71 -12.69 -12.50
N ALA A 167 13.89 -12.12 -12.73
CA ALA A 167 14.58 -11.28 -11.76
C ALA A 167 13.84 -9.98 -11.40
N THR A 168 12.87 -9.56 -12.22
CA THR A 168 12.18 -8.28 -12.13
C THR A 168 10.68 -8.33 -12.41
N THR A 169 10.17 -9.40 -13.02
CA THR A 169 8.75 -9.56 -13.38
C THR A 169 8.15 -10.79 -12.75
N LEU A 170 6.86 -10.71 -12.42
CA LEU A 170 6.08 -11.82 -11.88
C LEU A 170 4.67 -11.70 -12.45
N HIS A 171 4.18 -12.80 -13.01
CA HIS A 171 2.89 -12.88 -13.66
C HIS A 171 2.08 -14.02 -13.06
N LEU A 172 0.80 -13.81 -12.76
CA LEU A 172 -0.15 -14.82 -12.28
C LEU A 172 -1.44 -14.75 -13.08
N ARG A 173 -2.07 -15.89 -13.35
CA ARG A 173 -3.31 -16.01 -14.14
C ARG A 173 -4.36 -16.88 -13.41
N PRO A 174 -4.88 -16.43 -12.26
CA PRO A 174 -5.95 -17.14 -11.58
C PRO A 174 -7.28 -16.95 -12.32
N GLY A 175 -7.79 -18.04 -12.89
CA GLY A 175 -9.12 -18.06 -13.53
C GLY A 175 -9.23 -17.05 -14.70
N GLY A 176 -10.21 -16.13 -14.60
CA GLY A 176 -10.45 -15.07 -15.59
C GLY A 176 -9.74 -13.74 -15.28
N CYS A 177 -8.77 -13.76 -14.37
CA CYS A 177 -8.02 -12.60 -13.91
C CYS A 177 -6.51 -12.77 -14.14
N GLY A 178 -5.78 -11.67 -14.06
CA GLY A 178 -4.34 -11.64 -14.00
C GLY A 178 -3.83 -10.66 -12.97
N ARG A 179 -2.63 -10.94 -12.43
CA ARG A 179 -1.87 -10.02 -11.60
C ARG A 179 -0.44 -10.00 -12.12
N ASP A 180 0.04 -8.82 -12.49
CA ASP A 180 1.35 -8.58 -13.04
C ASP A 180 2.12 -7.66 -12.11
N TYR A 181 3.36 -8.01 -11.82
CA TYR A 181 4.26 -7.23 -11.00
C TYR A 181 5.55 -6.94 -11.75
N ARG A 182 6.10 -5.76 -11.48
CA ARG A 182 7.41 -5.38 -12.00
C ARG A 182 8.16 -4.54 -10.98
N ILE A 183 9.43 -4.86 -10.74
CA ILE A 183 10.33 -3.95 -10.04
C ILE A 183 11.18 -3.11 -10.99
N LEU A 184 11.35 -1.84 -10.64
CA LEU A 184 12.21 -0.90 -11.35
C LEU A 184 12.75 0.14 -10.36
N SER A 185 14.07 0.31 -10.31
CA SER A 185 14.73 1.14 -9.31
C SER A 185 14.29 0.77 -7.89
N VAL A 186 13.71 1.72 -7.14
CA VAL A 186 13.20 1.54 -5.78
C VAL A 186 11.70 1.25 -5.72
N ALA A 187 11.04 0.98 -6.85
CA ALA A 187 9.60 0.78 -6.92
C ALA A 187 9.23 -0.66 -7.29
N MET A 188 8.11 -1.13 -6.73
CA MET A 188 7.36 -2.30 -7.19
C MET A 188 6.00 -1.85 -7.70
N LEU A 189 5.72 -2.21 -8.94
CA LEU A 189 4.47 -1.90 -9.64
C LEU A 189 3.60 -3.15 -9.67
N GLU A 190 2.30 -2.97 -9.55
CA GLU A 190 1.26 -4.00 -9.69
C GLU A 190 0.25 -3.55 -10.74
N VAL A 191 -0.16 -4.45 -11.62
CA VAL A 191 -1.41 -4.34 -12.37
C VAL A 191 -2.23 -5.60 -12.14
N THR A 192 -3.43 -5.45 -11.57
CA THR A 192 -4.40 -6.54 -11.41
C THR A 192 -5.56 -6.29 -12.37
N PHE A 193 -6.03 -7.32 -13.07
CA PHE A 193 -7.13 -7.17 -14.02
C PHE A 193 -8.02 -8.41 -14.04
N CYS A 194 -9.32 -8.21 -14.23
CA CYS A 194 -10.34 -9.24 -14.35
C CYS A 194 -11.32 -8.81 -15.44
N GLY A 195 -11.61 -9.69 -16.41
CA GLY A 195 -12.50 -9.37 -17.53
C GLY A 195 -11.91 -8.46 -18.61
N PHE A 196 -10.67 -7.98 -18.45
CA PHE A 196 -9.90 -7.32 -19.50
C PHE A 196 -8.93 -8.28 -20.19
N ALA A 197 -8.60 -7.99 -21.46
CA ALA A 197 -7.57 -8.72 -22.18
C ALA A 197 -6.18 -8.42 -21.60
N GLN A 198 -5.26 -9.40 -21.65
CA GLN A 198 -3.89 -9.24 -21.15
C GLN A 198 -3.16 -8.04 -21.76
N SER A 199 -3.41 -7.74 -23.04
CA SER A 199 -2.79 -6.58 -23.71
C SER A 199 -3.11 -5.24 -23.03
N VAL A 200 -4.26 -5.13 -22.36
CA VAL A 200 -4.61 -3.93 -21.58
C VAL A 200 -3.64 -3.79 -20.39
N SER A 201 -3.44 -4.88 -19.64
CA SER A 201 -2.48 -4.92 -18.53
C SER A 201 -1.06 -4.58 -18.98
N ASP A 202 -0.62 -5.17 -20.09
CA ASP A 202 0.72 -4.93 -20.65
C ASP A 202 0.93 -3.45 -21.00
N ILE A 203 -0.09 -2.80 -21.58
CA ILE A 203 -0.04 -1.36 -21.90
C ILE A 203 -0.02 -0.53 -20.62
N VAL A 204 -0.87 -0.83 -19.63
CA VAL A 204 -0.88 -0.10 -18.34
C VAL A 204 0.50 -0.22 -17.68
N MET A 205 0.99 -1.44 -17.47
CA MET A 205 2.31 -1.72 -16.88
C MET A 205 3.44 -0.97 -17.62
N THR A 206 3.39 -0.93 -18.95
CA THR A 206 4.37 -0.18 -19.76
C THR A 206 4.31 1.32 -19.50
N ASN A 207 3.12 1.90 -19.40
CA ASN A 207 2.95 3.34 -19.18
C ASN A 207 3.37 3.74 -17.76
N ILE A 208 2.98 2.99 -16.72
CA ILE A 208 3.40 3.30 -15.34
C ILE A 208 4.91 3.09 -15.15
N ALA A 209 5.50 2.07 -15.77
CA ALA A 209 6.95 1.87 -15.71
C ALA A 209 7.72 3.00 -16.40
N ALA A 210 7.17 3.60 -17.46
CA ALA A 210 7.77 4.74 -18.14
C ALA A 210 7.77 6.03 -17.29
N ASN A 211 6.93 6.11 -16.26
CA ASN A 211 6.89 7.24 -15.32
C ASN A 211 7.92 7.10 -14.18
N ILE A 212 8.61 5.96 -14.06
CA ILE A 212 9.67 5.76 -13.07
C ILE A 212 10.97 6.40 -13.57
N PRO A 213 11.62 7.28 -12.77
CA PRO A 213 12.92 7.84 -13.12
C PRO A 213 14.00 6.76 -13.25
N GLY A 214 14.87 6.92 -14.26
CA GLY A 214 15.99 6.03 -14.57
C GLY A 214 17.25 6.33 -13.79
#